data_AF-A0A7Y2GU55-F1
#
_entry.id   AF-A0A7Y2GU55-F1
#
_cell.length_a   1.000
_cell.length_b   1.000
_cell.length_c   1.000
_cell.angle_alpha   90.00
_cell.angle_beta   90.00
_cell.angle_gamma   90.00
#
_symmetry.space_group_name_H-M   'P 1'
#
loop_
_entity.id
_entity.type
_entity.pdbx_description
1 polymer ?
#
loop_
_entity_poly.entity_id
_entity_poly.type
_entity_poly.pdbx_seq_one_letter_code
_entity_poly.pdbx_strand_id
1 'polypeptide(L)'
;MTLFTILIFTIFGITSSSEKWECRNDLEIRCADGNCKTQEKGSSTPMSVSFDDSGMMSVCAYSGCWEGKGNVFRSGDFLSLAGHGLKFSTSPERAEMNRDISITLDRKDNVAMLKAGEFAHPMVCKIAEGSQSEPRFSDYKVKVRTAKPRAIRFRNNRQARMFRTRLKAALKG
;
A
#
# COMPACT_ATOMS: atom_id res chain seq x y z
N MET A 1 -55.25 14.33 40.07
CA MET A 1 -54.18 15.11 39.42
C MET A 1 -53.05 14.17 39.11
N THR A 2 -52.99 13.71 37.86
CA THR A 2 -52.07 12.66 37.39
C THR A 2 -50.82 13.33 36.81
N LEU A 3 -49.65 13.05 37.40
CA LEU A 3 -48.36 13.54 36.91
C LEU A 3 -47.86 12.61 35.80
N PHE A 4 -47.70 13.14 34.59
CA PHE A 4 -47.12 12.46 33.43
C PHE A 4 -45.63 12.80 33.36
N THR A 5 -44.74 11.83 33.54
CA THR A 5 -43.29 12.01 33.37
C THR A 5 -42.88 11.39 32.03
N ILE A 6 -42.53 12.23 31.05
CA ILE A 6 -42.05 11.81 29.74
C ILE A 6 -40.52 11.58 29.82
N LEU A 7 -40.09 10.34 29.61
CA LEU A 7 -38.69 9.95 29.54
C LEU A 7 -38.19 10.12 28.09
N ILE A 8 -37.41 11.17 27.84
CA ILE A 8 -36.79 11.42 26.53
C ILE A 8 -35.45 10.67 26.49
N PHE A 9 -35.38 9.58 25.72
CA PHE A 9 -34.13 8.90 25.38
C PHE A 9 -33.48 9.61 24.19
N THR A 10 -32.48 10.46 24.44
CA THR A 10 -31.62 11.04 23.41
C THR A 10 -30.64 9.98 22.90
N ILE A 11 -30.92 9.42 21.72
CA ILE A 11 -30.01 8.53 21.00
C ILE A 11 -28.89 9.39 20.41
N PHE A 12 -27.75 9.47 21.11
CA PHE A 12 -26.49 9.95 20.52
C PHE A 12 -26.00 8.88 19.53
N GLY A 13 -26.19 9.12 18.23
CA GLY A 13 -25.62 8.31 17.18
C GLY A 13 -24.09 8.46 17.18
N ILE A 14 -23.37 7.43 17.62
CA ILE A 14 -21.92 7.37 17.49
C ILE A 14 -21.62 7.10 16.03
N THR A 15 -21.22 8.13 15.28
CA THR A 15 -20.70 7.96 13.93
C THR A 15 -19.31 7.33 14.04
N SER A 16 -19.23 6.00 13.90
CA SER A 16 -17.95 5.31 13.73
C SER A 16 -17.40 5.66 12.35
N SER A 17 -16.49 6.63 12.29
CA SER A 17 -15.73 6.91 11.07
C SER A 17 -14.73 5.78 10.86
N SER A 18 -14.97 4.93 9.86
CA SER A 18 -13.96 3.98 9.41
C SER A 18 -12.81 4.76 8.78
N GLU A 19 -11.59 4.54 9.26
CA GLU A 19 -10.39 5.17 8.72
C GLU A 19 -10.13 4.61 7.32
N LYS A 20 -10.17 5.48 6.31
CA LYS A 20 -9.98 5.10 4.91
C LYS A 20 -8.59 5.49 4.45
N TRP A 21 -7.99 4.65 3.63
CA TRP A 21 -6.65 4.82 3.08
C TRP A 21 -6.69 4.81 1.56
N GLU A 22 -5.91 5.70 0.95
CA GLU A 22 -5.69 5.81 -0.48
C GLU A 22 -4.20 5.66 -0.76
N CYS A 23 -3.83 4.67 -1.56
CA CYS A 23 -2.45 4.31 -1.84
C CYS A 23 -2.19 4.34 -3.35
N ARG A 24 -1.04 4.89 -3.73
CA ARG A 24 -0.59 4.98 -5.13
C ARG A 24 0.85 4.54 -5.32
N ASN A 25 1.14 4.14 -6.54
CA ASN A 25 2.45 3.71 -7.00
C ASN A 25 2.66 4.11 -8.48
N ASP A 26 3.87 4.55 -8.82
CA ASP A 26 4.31 4.95 -10.16
C ASP A 26 5.01 3.83 -10.96
N LEU A 27 5.14 2.63 -10.38
CA LEU A 27 5.87 1.48 -10.90
C LEU A 27 4.94 0.27 -11.05
N GLU A 28 5.20 -0.57 -12.05
CA GLU A 28 4.57 -1.89 -12.13
C GLU A 28 5.63 -2.96 -11.90
N ILE A 29 5.54 -3.67 -10.78
CA ILE A 29 6.39 -4.79 -10.40
C ILE A 29 5.59 -6.08 -10.59
N ARG A 30 6.01 -6.90 -11.55
CA ARG A 30 5.43 -8.23 -11.81
C ARG A 30 6.41 -9.31 -11.36
N CYS A 31 5.92 -10.21 -10.55
CA CYS A 31 6.65 -11.35 -10.01
C CYS A 31 6.05 -12.65 -10.58
N ALA A 32 6.85 -13.35 -11.38
CA ALA A 32 6.52 -14.64 -11.98
C ALA A 32 7.81 -15.48 -12.10
N ASP A 33 7.68 -16.81 -12.11
CA ASP A 33 8.81 -17.72 -12.30
C ASP A 33 10.01 -17.46 -11.36
N GLY A 34 9.70 -17.15 -10.09
CA GLY A 34 10.70 -16.91 -9.05
C GLY A 34 11.46 -15.58 -9.16
N ASN A 35 11.09 -14.69 -10.08
CA ASN A 35 11.75 -13.40 -10.29
C ASN A 35 10.74 -12.25 -10.31
N CYS A 36 11.18 -11.04 -9.97
CA CYS A 36 10.38 -9.82 -10.08
C CYS A 36 11.02 -8.86 -11.08
N LYS A 37 10.22 -8.32 -11.99
CA LYS A 37 10.64 -7.32 -13.00
C LYS A 37 9.84 -6.04 -12.82
N THR A 38 10.53 -4.92 -12.92
CA THR A 38 9.91 -3.59 -12.91
C THR A 38 9.70 -3.11 -14.35
N GLN A 39 8.52 -2.61 -14.67
CA GLN A 39 8.34 -1.76 -15.85
C GLN A 39 8.62 -0.30 -15.46
N GLU A 40 9.35 0.40 -16.32
CA GLU A 40 9.74 1.79 -16.07
C GLU A 40 8.56 2.76 -16.17
N LYS A 41 8.77 3.96 -15.61
CA LYS A 41 7.80 5.04 -15.57
C LYS A 41 7.38 5.44 -17.00
N GLY A 42 6.07 5.39 -17.28
CA GLY A 42 5.49 5.76 -18.57
C GLY A 42 5.03 4.58 -19.44
N SER A 43 5.41 3.35 -19.10
CA SER A 43 4.86 2.13 -19.70
C SER A 43 4.02 1.28 -18.74
N SER A 44 4.04 1.62 -17.45
CA SER A 44 3.22 0.99 -16.40
C SER A 44 1.80 1.53 -16.35
N THR A 45 0.83 0.70 -15.99
CA THR A 45 -0.47 1.21 -15.54
C THR A 45 -0.42 1.51 -14.04
N PRO A 46 -0.53 2.77 -13.60
CA PRO A 46 -0.50 3.08 -12.17
C PRO A 46 -1.66 2.37 -11.45
N MET A 47 -1.33 1.58 -10.44
CA MET A 47 -2.35 1.00 -9.58
C MET A 47 -2.76 1.98 -8.49
N SER A 48 -4.07 2.12 -8.30
CA SER A 48 -4.68 2.85 -7.18
C SER A 48 -5.34 1.86 -6.26
N VAL A 49 -5.06 1.97 -4.96
CA VAL A 49 -5.59 1.06 -3.95
C VAL A 49 -6.27 1.86 -2.88
N SER A 50 -7.54 1.56 -2.61
CA SER A 50 -8.25 2.09 -1.46
C SER A 50 -8.69 0.97 -0.53
N PHE A 51 -8.65 1.21 0.76
CA PHE A 51 -9.18 0.28 1.76
C PHE A 51 -9.52 0.99 3.06
N ASP A 52 -10.30 0.33 3.90
CA ASP A 52 -10.65 0.83 5.21
C ASP A 52 -10.50 -0.22 6.31
N ASP A 53 -10.60 0.25 7.54
CA ASP A 53 -10.37 -0.55 8.72
C ASP A 53 -11.54 -1.53 9.05
N SER A 54 -12.62 -1.47 8.26
CA SER A 54 -13.71 -2.44 8.24
C SER A 54 -13.46 -3.61 7.28
N GLY A 55 -12.42 -3.51 6.44
CA GLY A 55 -11.98 -4.53 5.51
C GLY A 55 -12.47 -4.33 4.08
N MET A 56 -13.18 -3.23 3.79
CA MET A 56 -13.51 -2.90 2.40
C MET A 56 -12.24 -2.56 1.64
N MET A 57 -12.12 -3.04 0.41
CA MET A 57 -10.97 -2.77 -0.45
C MET A 57 -11.37 -2.64 -1.92
N SER A 58 -10.67 -1.77 -2.63
CA SER A 58 -10.73 -1.60 -4.09
C SER A 58 -9.30 -1.46 -4.61
N VAL A 59 -8.89 -2.38 -5.48
CA VAL A 59 -7.56 -2.39 -6.13
C VAL A 59 -7.76 -2.19 -7.61
N CYS A 60 -7.51 -0.97 -8.08
CA CYS A 60 -7.76 -0.58 -9.46
C CYS A 60 -6.51 -0.68 -10.31
N ALA A 61 -6.65 -1.38 -11.44
CA ALA A 61 -5.63 -1.54 -12.48
C ALA A 61 -6.31 -1.56 -13.85
N TYR A 62 -5.65 -0.95 -14.84
CA TYR A 62 -6.15 -0.90 -16.22
C TYR A 62 -7.55 -0.27 -16.29
N SER A 63 -8.53 -1.02 -16.79
CA SER A 63 -9.90 -0.56 -16.99
C SER A 63 -10.85 -0.89 -15.83
N GLY A 64 -10.39 -1.49 -14.73
CA GLY A 64 -11.28 -1.94 -13.67
C GLY A 64 -10.61 -2.07 -12.30
N CYS A 65 -11.38 -2.57 -11.34
CA CYS A 65 -10.94 -2.74 -9.95
C CYS A 65 -11.34 -4.11 -9.43
N TRP A 66 -10.47 -4.72 -8.64
CA TRP A 66 -10.83 -5.84 -7.79
C TRP A 66 -11.43 -5.31 -6.50
N GLU A 67 -12.69 -5.62 -6.25
CA GLU A 67 -13.45 -5.03 -5.15
C GLU A 67 -14.06 -6.10 -4.25
N GLY A 68 -14.11 -5.81 -2.95
CA GLY A 68 -14.77 -6.68 -2.00
C GLY A 68 -14.38 -6.38 -0.56
N LYS A 69 -14.72 -7.32 0.31
CA LYS A 69 -14.41 -7.28 1.73
C LYS A 69 -13.38 -8.35 2.06
N GLY A 70 -12.34 -7.97 2.79
CA GLY A 70 -11.33 -8.87 3.32
C GLY A 70 -11.35 -8.96 4.84
N ASN A 71 -10.57 -9.91 5.36
CA ASN A 71 -10.29 -10.04 6.78
C ASN A 71 -9.26 -8.98 7.21
N VAL A 72 -9.47 -8.37 8.36
CA VAL A 72 -8.59 -7.32 8.90
C VAL A 72 -7.82 -7.81 10.11
N PHE A 73 -6.51 -7.60 10.10
CA PHE A 73 -5.59 -7.94 11.18
C PHE A 73 -4.83 -6.69 11.62
N ARG A 74 -4.74 -6.46 12.93
CA ARG A 74 -4.02 -5.32 13.51
C ARG A 74 -2.91 -5.84 14.41
N SER A 75 -1.70 -5.29 14.26
CA SER A 75 -0.55 -5.62 15.12
C SER A 75 0.39 -4.42 15.22
N GLY A 76 0.35 -3.72 16.36
CA GLY A 76 1.11 -2.49 16.54
C GLY A 76 0.74 -1.44 15.50
N ASP A 77 1.73 -0.86 14.83
CA ASP A 77 1.51 0.15 13.77
C ASP A 77 1.02 -0.48 12.45
N PHE A 78 1.02 -1.81 12.33
CA PHE A 78 0.61 -2.49 11.11
C PHE A 78 -0.89 -2.79 11.05
N LEU A 79 -1.49 -2.48 9.90
CA LEU A 79 -2.84 -2.89 9.50
C LEU A 79 -2.72 -3.79 8.27
N SER A 80 -3.20 -5.02 8.36
CA SER A 80 -3.19 -5.96 7.24
C SER A 80 -4.59 -6.39 6.85
N LEU A 81 -4.82 -6.49 5.54
CA LEU A 81 -6.07 -6.94 4.95
C LEU A 81 -5.79 -8.11 4.02
N ALA A 82 -6.64 -9.14 4.09
CA ALA A 82 -6.59 -10.29 3.19
C ALA A 82 -7.99 -10.51 2.57
N GLY A 83 -8.12 -10.23 1.28
CA GLY A 83 -9.30 -10.49 0.48
C GLY A 83 -9.14 -11.76 -0.36
N HIS A 84 -10.20 -12.56 -0.45
CA HIS A 84 -10.22 -13.78 -1.25
C HIS A 84 -11.26 -13.69 -2.37
N GLY A 85 -10.88 -14.06 -3.58
CA GLY A 85 -11.78 -14.12 -4.74
C GLY A 85 -12.47 -12.79 -5.08
N LEU A 86 -11.78 -11.66 -4.93
CA LEU A 86 -12.35 -10.35 -5.22
C LEU A 86 -12.69 -10.22 -6.69
N LYS A 87 -13.91 -9.73 -6.97
CA LYS A 87 -14.45 -9.64 -8.32
C LYS A 87 -13.89 -8.44 -9.06
N PHE A 88 -13.57 -8.64 -10.34
CA PHE A 88 -13.14 -7.54 -11.20
C PHE A 88 -14.35 -6.77 -11.74
N SER A 89 -14.41 -5.46 -11.50
CA SER A 89 -15.60 -4.64 -11.70
C SER A 89 -16.15 -4.62 -13.13
N THR A 90 -15.27 -4.71 -14.15
CA THR A 90 -15.67 -4.74 -15.57
C THR A 90 -15.92 -6.14 -16.11
N SER A 91 -15.70 -7.17 -15.31
CA SER A 91 -15.98 -8.56 -15.69
C SER A 91 -16.32 -9.41 -14.44
N PRO A 92 -17.37 -9.04 -13.69
CA PRO A 92 -17.65 -9.64 -12.38
C PRO A 92 -18.07 -11.12 -12.45
N GLU A 93 -18.54 -11.57 -13.62
CA GLU A 93 -18.97 -12.95 -13.88
C GLU A 93 -17.80 -13.88 -14.26
N ARG A 94 -16.62 -13.32 -14.57
CA ARG A 94 -15.44 -14.07 -15.01
C ARG A 94 -14.59 -14.48 -13.81
N ALA A 95 -14.85 -15.66 -13.28
CA ALA A 95 -14.15 -16.18 -12.10
C ALA A 95 -12.61 -16.19 -12.26
N GLU A 96 -12.11 -16.39 -13.48
CA GLU A 96 -10.68 -16.33 -13.82
C GLU A 96 -10.05 -14.95 -13.67
N MET A 97 -10.87 -13.89 -13.63
CA MET A 97 -10.44 -12.52 -13.36
C MET A 97 -10.39 -12.21 -11.86
N ASN A 98 -10.99 -13.05 -11.01
CA ASN A 98 -11.00 -12.82 -9.58
C ASN A 98 -9.59 -12.96 -8.99
N ARG A 99 -9.31 -12.21 -7.92
CA ARG A 99 -7.98 -12.22 -7.30
C ARG A 99 -8.06 -12.33 -5.79
N ASP A 100 -7.14 -13.10 -5.24
CA ASP A 100 -6.76 -13.00 -3.85
C ASP A 100 -5.79 -11.82 -3.71
N ILE A 101 -6.04 -10.99 -2.71
CA ILE A 101 -5.36 -9.72 -2.49
C ILE A 101 -4.92 -9.63 -1.04
N SER A 102 -3.66 -9.29 -0.82
CA SER A 102 -3.12 -8.96 0.49
C SER A 102 -2.59 -7.53 0.47
N ILE A 103 -2.92 -6.77 1.51
CA ILE A 103 -2.40 -5.42 1.74
C ILE A 103 -1.86 -5.37 3.16
N THR A 104 -0.63 -4.90 3.35
CA THR A 104 -0.08 -4.60 4.68
C THR A 104 0.39 -3.17 4.70
N LEU A 105 -0.28 -2.34 5.50
CA LEU A 105 0.05 -0.94 5.74
C LEU A 105 0.90 -0.82 7.02
N ASP A 106 2.02 -0.13 6.90
CA ASP A 106 2.70 0.51 8.03
C ASP A 106 2.12 1.92 8.23
N ARG A 107 1.35 2.12 9.30
CA ARG A 107 0.70 3.41 9.60
C ARG A 107 1.66 4.48 10.08
N LYS A 108 2.87 4.11 10.48
CA LYS A 108 3.90 5.05 10.93
C LYS A 108 4.56 5.73 9.74
N ASP A 109 4.89 4.95 8.72
CA ASP A 109 5.58 5.43 7.53
C ASP A 109 4.61 5.76 6.38
N ASN A 110 3.33 5.43 6.52
CA ASN A 110 2.30 5.55 5.47
C ASN A 110 2.69 4.83 4.18
N VAL A 111 3.28 3.64 4.33
CA VAL A 111 3.69 2.78 3.22
C VAL A 111 2.94 1.46 3.32
N ALA A 112 2.31 1.05 2.22
CA ALA A 112 1.69 -0.25 2.12
C ALA A 112 2.46 -1.18 1.18
N MET A 113 2.39 -2.47 1.45
CA MET A 113 2.78 -3.52 0.53
C MET A 113 1.52 -4.21 0.01
N LEU A 114 1.31 -4.17 -1.31
CA LEU A 114 0.25 -4.86 -2.01
C LEU A 114 0.78 -6.15 -2.64
N LYS A 115 0.02 -7.24 -2.52
CA LYS A 115 0.17 -8.46 -3.32
C LYS A 115 -1.16 -8.80 -3.96
N ALA A 116 -1.22 -8.84 -5.29
CA ALA A 116 -2.42 -9.19 -6.06
C ALA A 116 -2.02 -9.96 -7.33
N GLY A 117 -2.35 -11.25 -7.43
CA GLY A 117 -1.93 -12.07 -8.58
C GLY A 117 -0.40 -12.04 -8.76
N GLU A 118 0.10 -11.62 -9.91
CA GLU A 118 1.55 -11.48 -10.16
C GLU A 118 2.12 -10.14 -9.67
N PHE A 119 1.30 -9.21 -9.19
CA PHE A 119 1.76 -7.88 -8.78
C PHE A 119 2.19 -7.86 -7.31
N ALA A 120 3.35 -7.24 -7.04
CA ALA A 120 3.88 -7.06 -5.68
C ALA A 120 4.44 -5.64 -5.51
N HIS A 121 3.62 -4.72 -4.98
CA HIS A 121 3.89 -3.28 -5.06
C HIS A 121 4.08 -2.65 -3.68
N PRO A 122 5.22 -1.96 -3.42
CA PRO A 122 5.26 -0.93 -2.39
C PRO A 122 4.44 0.28 -2.87
N MET A 123 3.65 0.85 -1.97
CA MET A 123 2.73 1.95 -2.27
C MET A 123 2.85 3.04 -1.20
N VAL A 124 2.74 4.30 -1.62
CA VAL A 124 2.65 5.44 -0.70
C VAL A 124 1.18 5.72 -0.44
N CYS A 125 0.83 5.85 0.83
CA CYS A 125 -0.55 5.96 1.28
C CYS A 125 -0.83 7.29 1.97
N LYS A 126 -2.11 7.65 2.02
CA LYS A 126 -2.65 8.76 2.80
C LYS A 126 -4.03 8.38 3.34
N ILE A 127 -4.45 9.05 4.40
CA ILE A 127 -5.83 8.94 4.87
C ILE A 127 -6.73 9.65 3.85
N ALA A 128 -7.83 9.02 3.48
CA ALA A 128 -8.86 9.61 2.65
C ALA A 128 -9.73 10.51 3.54
N GLU A 129 -9.42 11.81 3.58
CA GLU A 129 -10.25 12.76 4.32
C GLU A 129 -11.62 12.88 3.64
N GLY A 130 -12.68 12.88 4.46
CA GLY A 130 -14.06 13.00 3.99
C GLY A 130 -14.24 14.22 3.10
N SER A 131 -14.54 13.99 1.82
CA SER A 131 -14.95 14.97 0.81
C SER A 131 -14.15 16.28 0.80
N GLN A 132 -13.02 16.30 0.09
CA GLN A 132 -12.62 17.46 -0.71
C GLN A 132 -11.49 17.09 -1.69
N SER A 133 -11.74 17.39 -2.97
CA SER A 133 -10.89 17.35 -4.18
C SER A 133 -9.64 16.46 -4.19
N GLU A 134 -9.55 15.54 -5.17
CA GLU A 134 -8.36 14.74 -5.46
C GLU A 134 -7.05 15.58 -5.44
N PRO A 135 -6.07 15.26 -4.58
CA PRO A 135 -4.77 15.91 -4.60
C PRO A 135 -4.01 15.57 -5.89
N ARG A 136 -3.44 16.59 -6.53
CA ARG A 136 -2.54 16.40 -7.67
C ARG A 136 -1.17 15.97 -7.14
N PHE A 137 -0.40 15.28 -7.99
CA PHE A 137 0.97 14.88 -7.66
C PHE A 137 1.88 16.07 -7.27
N SER A 138 1.55 17.29 -7.71
CA SER A 138 2.21 18.54 -7.32
C SER A 138 2.14 18.85 -5.82
N ASP A 139 1.16 18.27 -5.12
CA ASP A 139 0.88 18.58 -3.72
C ASP A 139 1.82 17.80 -2.78
N TYR A 140 2.51 16.77 -3.30
CA TYR A 140 3.52 16.02 -2.55
C TYR A 140 4.88 16.72 -2.60
N LYS A 141 5.27 17.37 -1.51
CA LYS A 141 6.66 17.82 -1.30
C LYS A 141 7.52 16.65 -0.79
N VAL A 142 7.93 15.76 -1.69
CA VAL A 142 8.90 14.70 -1.36
C VAL A 142 10.28 15.34 -1.19
N LYS A 143 10.74 15.46 0.06
CA LYS A 143 12.13 15.81 0.36
C LYS A 143 13.00 14.57 0.20
N VAL A 144 13.51 14.34 -1.01
CA VAL A 144 14.56 13.35 -1.24
C VAL A 144 15.82 13.84 -0.53
N ARG A 145 16.06 13.36 0.68
CA ARG A 145 17.35 13.52 1.35
C ARG A 145 18.30 12.53 0.70
N THR A 146 19.24 13.02 -0.10
CA THR A 146 20.40 12.25 -0.50
C THR A 146 21.19 11.89 0.76
N ALA A 147 20.92 10.70 1.32
CA ALA A 147 21.72 10.16 2.38
C ALA A 147 23.11 9.89 1.79
N LYS A 148 24.11 10.70 2.17
CA LYS A 148 25.51 10.35 1.87
C LYS A 148 25.77 8.99 2.50
N PRO A 149 26.13 7.96 1.71
CA PRO A 149 26.36 6.63 2.27
C PRO A 149 27.47 6.75 3.32
N ARG A 150 27.19 6.30 4.55
CA ARG A 150 28.23 6.21 5.57
C ARG A 150 29.25 5.18 5.09
N ALA A 151 30.53 5.56 5.12
CA ALA A 151 31.60 4.65 4.75
C ALA A 151 31.53 3.39 5.62
N ILE A 152 31.23 2.25 5.01
CA ILE A 152 31.18 0.96 5.69
C ILE A 152 32.61 0.66 6.19
N ARG A 153 32.79 0.72 7.52
CA ARG A 153 34.05 0.38 8.19
C ARG A 153 34.03 -1.11 8.53
N PHE A 154 34.63 -1.91 7.66
CA PHE A 154 34.92 -3.31 7.98
C PHE A 154 36.09 -3.39 8.96
N ARG A 155 35.81 -3.62 10.26
CA ARG A 155 36.86 -3.93 11.25
C ARG A 155 37.21 -5.42 11.15
N ASN A 156 38.51 -5.72 11.05
CA ASN A 156 39.11 -7.06 11.13
C ASN A 156 38.59 -8.16 10.19
N ASN A 157 37.89 -7.81 9.11
CA ASN A 157 37.48 -8.80 8.10
C ASN A 157 38.51 -8.87 6.96
N ARG A 158 39.25 -9.99 6.87
CA ARG A 158 40.27 -10.24 5.82
C ARG A 158 39.67 -10.22 4.41
N GLN A 159 38.43 -10.71 4.24
CA GLN A 159 37.75 -10.69 2.96
C GLN A 159 37.38 -9.26 2.52
N ALA A 160 37.00 -8.39 3.45
CA ALA A 160 36.71 -6.99 3.15
C ALA A 160 37.94 -6.20 2.69
N ARG A 161 39.15 -6.54 3.16
CA ARG A 161 40.40 -5.96 2.63
C ARG A 161 40.63 -6.37 1.18
N MET A 162 40.47 -7.66 0.87
CA MET A 162 40.64 -8.18 -0.49
C MET A 162 39.65 -7.54 -1.47
N PHE A 163 38.39 -7.37 -1.06
CA PHE A 163 37.38 -6.70 -1.87
C PHE A 163 37.77 -5.25 -2.19
N ARG A 164 38.25 -4.47 -1.20
CA ARG A 164 38.72 -3.09 -1.42
C ARG A 164 39.92 -3.02 -2.37
N THR A 165 40.86 -3.96 -2.29
CA THR A 165 42.02 -3.99 -3.19
C THR A 165 41.58 -4.25 -4.64
N ARG A 166 40.68 -5.21 -4.84
CA ARG A 166 40.13 -5.51 -6.18
C ARG A 166 39.33 -4.35 -6.75
N LEU A 167 38.49 -3.71 -5.93
CA LEU A 167 37.71 -2.54 -6.35
C LEU A 167 38.62 -1.37 -6.77
N LYS A 168 39.71 -1.12 -6.03
CA LYS A 168 40.69 -0.08 -6.39
C LYS A 168 41.47 -0.39 -7.66
N ALA A 169 41.76 -1.66 -7.93
CA ALA A 169 42.40 -2.07 -9.18
C ALA A 169 41.45 -1.86 -10.37
N ALA A 170 40.18 -2.21 -10.23
CA ALA A 170 39.16 -2.05 -11.27
C ALA A 170 38.83 -0.59 -11.61
N LEU A 171 39.01 0.35 -10.67
CA LEU A 171 38.79 1.78 -10.89
C LEU A 171 40.02 2.52 -11.48
N LYS A 172 41.15 1.82 -11.63
CA LYS A 172 42.40 2.38 -12.17
C LYS A 172 42.74 1.87 -13.59
N GLY A 173 41.92 0.97 -14.13
CA GLY A 173 41.92 0.58 -15.54
C GLY A 173 40.76 1.27 -16.25
#